data_AF-A0A956YFC7-F1
#
_entry.id   AF-A0A956YFC7-F1
#
_cell.length_a   1.000
_cell.length_b   1.000
_cell.length_c   1.000
_cell.angle_alpha   90.00
_cell.angle_beta   90.00
_cell.angle_gamma   90.00
#
_symmetry.space_group_name_H-M   'P 1'
#
loop_
_entity.id
_entity.type
_entity.pdbx_description
1 polymer ?
#
loop_
_entity_poly.entity_id
_entity_poly.type
_entity_poly.pdbx_seq_one_letter_code
_entity_poly.pdbx_strand_id
1 'polypeptide(L)'
;MKRSFNLIRLAAVPLSLTLISILAGSVINRVMVVELGLPVTLAGLFLAVPLLVAPVRVWLGHRSDAYPIRGLRREPYIIIGAGLAGLGA
;
A
#
# COMPACT_ATOMS: atom_id res chain seq x y z
N MET A 1 21.52 22.98 -3.19
CA MET A 1 21.78 21.68 -2.53
C MET A 1 20.65 21.22 -1.59
N LYS A 2 20.09 22.06 -0.70
CA LYS A 2 19.01 21.67 0.24
C LYS A 2 17.73 21.11 -0.42
N ARG A 3 17.38 21.60 -1.62
CA ARG A 3 16.18 21.16 -2.38
C ARG A 3 16.31 19.73 -2.89
N SER A 4 17.48 19.35 -3.40
CA SER A 4 17.75 17.99 -3.90
C SER A 4 17.66 16.94 -2.79
N PHE A 5 18.17 17.25 -1.60
CA PHE A 5 18.09 16.35 -0.45
C PHE A 5 16.63 16.11 0.00
N ASN A 6 15.79 17.15 -0.01
CA ASN A 6 14.36 17.01 0.31
C ASN A 6 13.62 16.15 -0.73
N LEU A 7 13.96 16.26 -2.02
CA LEU A 7 13.39 15.42 -3.06
C LEU A 7 13.77 13.94 -2.88
N ILE A 8 15.04 13.67 -2.56
CA ILE A 8 15.50 12.30 -2.26
C ILE A 8 14.76 11.75 -1.04
N ARG A 9 14.59 12.54 0.04
CA ARG A 9 13.84 12.11 1.22
C ARG A 9 12.38 11.79 0.91
N LEU A 10 11.73 12.62 0.09
CA LEU A 10 10.35 12.42 -0.33
C LEU A 10 10.19 11.18 -1.23
N ALA A 11 11.14 10.90 -2.11
CA ALA A 11 11.12 9.75 -3.01
C ALA A 11 11.52 8.43 -2.32
N ALA A 12 12.39 8.49 -1.30
CA ALA A 12 12.87 7.31 -0.58
C ALA A 12 11.75 6.54 0.12
N VAL A 13 10.74 7.24 0.66
CA VAL A 13 9.65 6.61 1.42
C VAL A 13 8.72 5.77 0.52
N PRO A 14 8.18 6.28 -0.60
CA PRO A 14 7.43 5.45 -1.54
C PRO A 14 8.26 4.32 -2.12
N LEU A 15 9.52 4.59 -2.47
CA LEU A 15 10.40 3.59 -3.09
C LEU A 15 10.65 2.40 -2.14
N SER A 16 10.92 2.65 -0.86
CA SER A 16 11.11 1.57 0.12
C SER A 16 9.84 0.74 0.31
N LEU A 17 8.68 1.38 0.45
CA LEU A 17 7.40 0.69 0.59
C LEU A 17 7.08 -0.18 -0.63
N THR A 18 7.34 0.31 -1.85
CA THR A 18 7.12 -0.47 -3.06
C THR A 18 8.08 -1.64 -3.18
N LEU A 19 9.36 -1.45 -2.81
CA LEU A 19 10.34 -2.54 -2.84
C LEU A 19 9.96 -3.67 -1.88
N ILE A 20 9.59 -3.33 -0.63
CA ILE A 20 9.12 -4.31 0.35
C ILE A 20 7.89 -5.05 -0.18
N SER A 21 6.94 -4.34 -0.78
CA SER A 21 5.72 -4.93 -1.34
C SER A 21 6.00 -5.90 -2.49
N ILE A 22 6.92 -5.55 -3.40
CA ILE A 22 7.30 -6.42 -4.53
C ILE A 22 8.03 -7.67 -4.04
N LEU A 23 8.97 -7.52 -3.11
CA LEU A 23 9.73 -8.64 -2.56
C LEU A 23 8.84 -9.58 -1.74
N ALA A 24 7.97 -9.03 -0.89
CA ALA A 24 7.01 -9.84 -0.14
C ALA A 24 6.04 -10.57 -1.10
N GLY A 25 5.52 -9.85 -2.10
CA GLY A 25 4.63 -10.44 -3.10
C GLY A 25 5.28 -11.58 -3.89
N SER A 26 6.56 -11.47 -4.25
CA SER A 26 7.26 -12.53 -4.98
C SER A 26 7.52 -13.77 -4.13
N VAL A 27 7.91 -13.59 -2.87
CA VAL A 27 8.07 -14.69 -1.91
C VAL A 27 6.73 -15.38 -1.67
N ILE A 28 5.67 -14.61 -1.39
CA ILE A 28 4.32 -15.15 -1.18
C ILE A 28 3.83 -15.90 -2.42
N ASN A 29 4.01 -15.36 -3.62
CA ASN A 29 3.63 -16.04 -4.87
C ASN A 29 4.28 -17.42 -4.99
N ARG A 30 5.60 -17.48 -4.73
CA ARG A 30 6.37 -18.73 -4.80
C ARG A 30 5.90 -19.71 -3.72
N VAL A 31 5.76 -19.24 -2.48
CA VAL A 31 5.26 -20.03 -1.34
C VAL A 31 3.88 -20.62 -1.62
N MET A 32 2.98 -19.82 -2.18
CA MET A 32 1.62 -20.25 -2.49
C MET A 32 1.58 -21.36 -3.54
N VAL A 33 2.36 -21.24 -4.62
CA VAL A 33 2.33 -22.20 -5.72
C VAL A 33 3.17 -23.44 -5.43
N VAL A 34 4.38 -23.25 -4.91
CA VAL A 34 5.39 -24.32 -4.77
C VAL A 34 5.23 -25.06 -3.45
N GLU A 35 5.14 -24.35 -2.32
CA GLU A 35 5.05 -24.99 -0.99
C GLU A 35 3.62 -25.37 -0.62
N LEU A 36 2.64 -24.49 -0.86
CA LEU A 36 1.25 -24.74 -0.48
C LEU A 36 0.45 -25.49 -1.56
N GLY A 37 1.02 -25.67 -2.76
CA GLY A 37 0.38 -26.37 -3.88
C GLY A 37 -0.90 -25.71 -4.38
N LEU A 38 -1.08 -24.40 -4.13
CA LEU A 38 -2.26 -23.69 -4.58
C LEU A 38 -2.25 -23.56 -6.12
N PRO A 39 -3.42 -23.66 -6.78
CA PRO A 39 -3.52 -23.39 -8.20
C PRO A 39 -3.01 -21.99 -8.54
N VAL A 40 -2.24 -21.88 -9.64
CA VAL A 40 -1.65 -20.60 -10.09
C VAL A 40 -2.71 -19.52 -10.31
N THR A 41 -3.91 -19.91 -10.76
CA THR A 41 -5.05 -19.00 -10.92
C THR A 41 -5.52 -18.39 -9.60
N LEU A 42 -5.59 -19.21 -8.53
CA LEU A 42 -5.99 -18.75 -7.21
C LEU A 42 -4.91 -17.88 -6.56
N ALA A 43 -3.63 -18.26 -6.68
CA ALA A 43 -2.52 -17.44 -6.21
C ALA A 43 -2.47 -16.08 -6.91
N GLY A 44 -2.67 -16.06 -8.24
CA GLY A 44 -2.78 -14.83 -9.02
C GLY A 44 -3.94 -13.94 -8.59
N LEU A 45 -5.09 -14.51 -8.24
CA LEU A 45 -6.23 -13.74 -7.71
C LEU A 45 -5.89 -13.04 -6.39
N PHE A 46 -5.24 -13.73 -5.45
CA PHE A 46 -4.82 -13.13 -4.18
C PHE A 46 -3.80 -12.01 -4.38
N LEU A 47 -2.82 -12.20 -5.27
CA LEU A 47 -1.84 -11.16 -5.61
C LEU A 47 -2.45 -9.98 -6.36
N ALA A 48 -3.58 -10.17 -7.04
CA ALA A 48 -4.30 -9.11 -7.74
C ALA A 48 -5.17 -8.25 -6.81
N VAL A 49 -5.42 -8.66 -5.56
CA VAL A 49 -6.26 -7.91 -4.60
C VAL A 49 -5.81 -6.43 -4.46
N PRO A 50 -4.51 -6.11 -4.31
CA PRO A 50 -4.08 -4.71 -4.25
C PRO A 50 -4.44 -3.93 -5.51
N LEU A 51 -4.46 -4.56 -6.70
CA LEU A 51 -4.87 -3.92 -7.95
C LEU A 51 -6.38 -3.69 -7.99
N LEU A 52 -7.18 -4.64 -7.51
CA LEU A 52 -8.63 -4.50 -7.42
C LEU A 52 -9.05 -3.37 -6.47
N VAL A 53 -8.28 -3.12 -5.42
CA VAL A 53 -8.51 -2.03 -4.45
C VAL A 53 -8.02 -0.66 -4.98
N ALA A 54 -7.35 -0.60 -6.14
CA ALA A 54 -6.82 0.65 -6.69
C ALA A 54 -7.85 1.78 -6.87
N PRO A 55 -9.08 1.54 -7.38
CA PRO A 55 -10.09 2.59 -7.50
C PRO A 55 -10.52 3.15 -6.15
N VAL A 56 -10.61 2.28 -5.13
CA VAL A 56 -10.94 2.70 -3.75
C VAL A 56 -9.87 3.62 -3.19
N ARG A 57 -8.58 3.39 -3.51
CA ARG A 57 -7.49 4.30 -3.10
C ARG A 57 -7.65 5.71 -3.68
N VAL A 58 -8.06 5.82 -4.95
CA VAL A 58 -8.30 7.12 -5.59
C VAL A 58 -9.48 7.84 -4.92
N TRP A 59 -10.57 7.12 -4.69
CA TRP A 59 -11.76 7.67 -4.02
C TRP A 59 -11.48 8.10 -2.58
N LEU A 60 -10.74 7.30 -1.80
CA LEU A 60 -10.31 7.64 -0.45
C LEU A 60 -9.39 8.85 -0.44
N GLY A 61 -8.50 8.99 -1.44
CA GLY A 61 -7.68 10.18 -1.62
C GLY A 61 -8.54 11.43 -1.76
N HIS A 62 -9.51 11.41 -2.68
CA HIS A 62 -10.46 12.51 -2.87
C HIS A 62 -11.25 12.81 -1.58
N ARG A 63 -11.74 11.78 -0.88
CA ARG A 63 -12.45 11.95 0.39
C ARG A 63 -11.60 12.62 1.46
N SER A 64 -10.35 12.21 1.61
CA SER A 64 -9.41 12.80 2.60
C SER A 64 -9.06 14.27 2.32
N ASP A 65 -9.23 14.70 1.06
CA ASP A 65 -8.96 16.07 0.61
C ASP A 65 -10.17 16.99 0.73
N ALA A 66 -11.36 16.46 0.44
CA ALA A 66 -12.59 17.24 0.40
C ALA A 66 -13.29 17.33 1.76
N TYR A 67 -13.12 16.35 2.64
CA TYR A 67 -13.87 16.26 3.91
C TYR A 67 -12.91 16.23 5.10
N PRO A 68 -12.64 17.36 5.77
CA PRO A 68 -11.82 17.39 6.97
C PRO A 68 -12.55 16.74 8.15
N ILE A 69 -11.83 15.94 8.95
CA ILE A 69 -12.32 15.38 10.21
C ILE A 69 -11.75 16.21 11.34
N ARG A 70 -12.60 16.75 12.22
CA ARG A 70 -12.18 17.58 13.37
C ARG A 70 -11.27 18.77 12.99
N GLY A 71 -11.49 19.35 11.80
CA GLY A 71 -10.70 20.47 11.28
C GLY A 71 -9.35 20.08 10.65
N LEU A 72 -8.93 18.83 10.76
CA LEU A 72 -7.72 18.29 10.13
C LEU A 72 -8.11 17.60 8.81
N ARG A 73 -7.40 17.90 7.72
CA ARG A 73 -7.67 17.31 6.40
C ARG A 73 -7.20 15.86 6.34
N ARG A 74 -5.91 15.63 6.04
CA ARG A 74 -5.37 14.29 5.74
C ARG A 74 -4.88 13.52 6.95
N GLU A 75 -4.44 14.20 8.00
CA GLU A 75 -3.82 13.57 9.18
C GLU A 75 -4.68 12.47 9.84
N PRO A 76 -5.97 12.68 10.16
CA PRO A 76 -6.78 11.65 10.79
C PRO A 76 -7.00 10.45 9.87
N TYR A 77 -7.16 10.66 8.55
CA TYR A 77 -7.30 9.58 7.59
C TYR A 77 -6.01 8.73 7.48
N ILE A 78 -4.84 9.37 7.53
CA ILE A 78 -3.55 8.67 7.49
C ILE A 78 -3.36 7.83 8.77
N ILE A 79 -3.68 8.36 9.95
CA ILE A 79 -3.54 7.63 11.22
C ILE A 79 -4.49 6.43 11.28
N ILE A 80 -5.76 6.62 10.91
CA ILE A 80 -6.74 5.52 10.87
C ILE A 80 -6.30 4.45 9.86
N GLY A 81 -5.84 4.87 8.67
CA GLY A 81 -5.34 3.96 7.65
C GLY A 81 -4.09 3.19 8.10
N ALA A 82 -3.15 3.86 8.77
CA ALA A 82 -1.95 3.24 9.32
C ALA A 82 -2.29 2.25 10.45
N GLY A 83 -3.23 2.60 11.33
CA GLY A 83 -3.73 1.70 12.38
C GLY A 83 -4.41 0.46 11.81
N LEU A 84 -5.29 0.64 10.81
CA LEU A 84 -5.96 -0.48 10.13
C LEU A 84 -4.95 -1.40 9.44
N ALA A 85 -3.94 -0.83 8.76
CA ALA A 85 -2.88 -1.62 8.13
C ALA A 85 -2.05 -2.41 9.16
N GLY A 86 -1.74 -1.80 10.31
CA GLY A 86 -1.00 -2.45 11.39
C GLY A 86 -1.76 -3.57 12.11
N LEU A 87 -3.10 -3.61 12.02
CA LEU A 87 -3.90 -4.72 12.56
C LEU A 87 -3.90 -5.96 11.66
N GLY A 88 -3.63 -5.79 10.37
CA GLY A 88 -3.62 -6.87 9.38
C GLY A 88 -2.24 -7.43 9.05
N ALA A 89 -1.18 -6.82 9.58
CA ALA A 89 0.21 -7.30 9.51
C ALA A 89 0.56 -8.12 10.76
#